data_AF-A0A6V8NH99-F1
#
_entry.id   AF-A0A6V8NH99-F1
#
_cell.length_a   1.000
_cell.length_b   1.000
_cell.length_c   1.000
_cell.angle_alpha   90.00
_cell.angle_beta   90.00
_cell.angle_gamma   90.00
#
_symmetry.space_group_name_H-M   'P 1'
#
loop_
_entity.id
_entity.type
_entity.pdbx_description
1 polymer ?
#
loop_
_entity_poly.entity_id
_entity_poly.type
_entity_poly.pdbx_seq_one_letter_code
_entity_poly.pdbx_strand_id
1 'polypeptide(L)'
;MYDFVPSSDVVLYPWATERKFFEEKGLAFSEPKKRIGMAKIEIRASNFNYEALQLVRGAIESKMARIRLGLEITRKKLAKFEAKYQVPSEKFISEMAAEDLFEGDMEYVEWAGEYRILQKLKEDLERLEAVEYADF
;
A
#
# COMPACT_ATOMS: atom_id res chain seq x y z
N MET A 1 19.93 12.51 31.66
CA MET A 1 19.95 11.04 31.55
C MET A 1 18.50 10.62 31.50
N TYR A 2 17.93 10.57 30.30
CA TYR A 2 16.58 10.08 30.07
C TYR A 2 16.74 8.75 29.35
N ASP A 3 16.33 7.68 30.01
CA ASP A 3 16.32 6.35 29.42
C ASP A 3 15.21 6.28 28.37
N PHE A 4 15.61 6.11 27.12
CA PHE A 4 14.69 5.81 26.02
C PHE A 4 14.17 4.38 26.22
N VAL A 5 12.95 4.26 26.74
CA VAL A 5 12.18 3.01 26.68
C VAL A 5 11.61 2.92 25.27
N PRO A 6 12.01 1.93 24.44
CA PRO A 6 11.42 1.80 23.11
C PRO A 6 9.95 1.39 23.30
N SER A 7 9.04 2.25 22.85
CA SER A 7 7.62 1.92 22.75
C SER A 7 7.47 0.68 21.86
N SER A 8 6.94 -0.39 22.44
CA SER A 8 6.72 -1.71 21.83
C SER A 8 5.65 -1.73 20.73
N ASP A 9 5.15 -0.56 20.32
CA ASP A 9 4.05 -0.42 19.37
C ASP A 9 4.51 0.10 18.00
N VAL A 10 5.80 -0.08 17.67
CA VAL A 10 6.19 -0.13 16.26
C VAL A 10 5.54 -1.39 15.70
N VAL A 11 4.50 -1.21 14.89
CA VAL A 11 3.95 -2.28 14.04
C VAL A 11 5.08 -2.69 13.09
N LEU A 12 5.98 -3.52 13.59
CA LEU A 12 6.90 -4.31 12.81
C LEU A 12 5.99 -5.06 11.87
N TYR A 13 6.14 -4.82 10.57
CA TYR A 13 5.55 -5.71 9.59
C TYR A 13 5.89 -7.15 10.03
N PRO A 14 4.93 -8.10 10.05
CA PRO A 14 5.16 -9.44 10.60
C PRO A 14 6.42 -10.15 10.07
N TRP A 15 6.87 -9.77 8.87
CA TRP A 15 8.06 -10.30 8.20
C TRP A 15 9.41 -9.71 8.65
N ALA A 16 9.46 -8.60 9.40
CA ALA A 16 10.72 -8.02 9.87
C ALA A 16 11.48 -8.95 10.83
N THR A 17 10.74 -9.75 11.60
CA THR A 17 11.27 -10.82 12.46
C THR A 17 11.78 -12.01 11.64
N GLU A 18 11.10 -12.31 10.53
CA GLU A 18 11.46 -13.41 9.63
C GLU A 18 12.74 -13.08 8.86
N ARG A 19 12.90 -11.84 8.37
CA ARG A 19 14.11 -11.42 7.65
C ARG A 19 15.40 -11.61 8.44
N LYS A 20 15.41 -11.22 9.72
CA LYS A 20 16.56 -11.49 10.62
C LYS A 20 16.85 -12.98 10.76
N PHE A 21 15.81 -13.81 10.87
CA PHE A 21 15.94 -15.26 10.93
C PHE A 21 16.57 -15.87 9.66
N PHE A 22 16.20 -15.40 8.47
CA PHE A 22 16.79 -15.89 7.21
C PHE A 22 18.24 -15.40 7.02
N GLU A 23 18.54 -14.15 7.37
CA GLU A 23 19.89 -13.58 7.33
C GLU A 23 20.86 -14.35 8.27
N GLU A 24 20.43 -14.66 9.50
CA GLU A 24 21.21 -15.45 10.46
C GLU A 24 21.48 -16.89 9.98
N LYS A 25 20.62 -17.44 9.11
CA LYS A 25 20.76 -18.80 8.57
C LYS A 25 21.48 -18.85 7.22
N GLY A 26 21.92 -17.72 6.69
CA GLY A 26 22.55 -17.64 5.36
C GLY A 26 21.60 -18.09 4.24
N LEU A 27 20.28 -17.97 4.46
CA LEU A 27 19.25 -18.35 3.51
C LEU A 27 18.80 -17.11 2.74
N ALA A 28 18.56 -17.28 1.44
CA ALA A 28 17.95 -16.23 0.64
C ALA A 28 16.53 -15.95 1.14
N PHE A 29 16.31 -14.77 1.69
CA PHE A 29 14.96 -14.29 1.99
C PHE A 29 14.29 -13.86 0.69
N SER A 30 13.21 -14.53 0.31
CA SER A 30 12.26 -14.01 -0.65
C SER A 30 11.04 -13.51 0.11
N GLU A 31 10.66 -12.25 -0.05
CA GLU A 31 9.40 -11.76 0.51
C GLU A 31 8.25 -12.68 0.05
N PRO A 32 7.38 -13.15 0.97
CA PRO A 32 6.25 -13.95 0.57
C PRO A 32 5.37 -13.11 -0.36
N LYS A 33 5.26 -13.51 -1.62
CA LYS A 33 4.35 -12.87 -2.58
C LYS A 33 2.95 -12.87 -1.97
N LYS A 34 2.44 -11.67 -1.67
CA LYS A 34 1.07 -11.48 -1.18
C LYS A 34 0.13 -12.11 -2.21
N ARG A 35 -0.49 -13.24 -1.87
CA ARG A 35 -1.46 -13.88 -2.78
C ARG A 35 -2.68 -12.98 -2.88
N ILE A 36 -2.89 -12.41 -4.04
CA ILE A 36 -4.15 -11.73 -4.35
C ILE A 36 -5.13 -12.82 -4.70
N GLY A 37 -6.05 -13.10 -3.77
CA GLY A 37 -7.18 -13.97 -4.05
C GLY A 37 -8.08 -13.30 -5.08
N MET A 38 -8.52 -14.06 -6.08
CA MET A 38 -9.58 -13.62 -6.97
C MET A 38 -10.87 -13.46 -6.19
N ALA A 39 -11.57 -12.35 -6.41
CA ALA A 39 -12.89 -12.10 -5.84
C ALA A 39 -13.94 -12.20 -6.93
N LYS A 40 -14.96 -13.02 -6.71
CA LYS A 40 -16.11 -13.16 -7.61
C LYS A 40 -17.31 -12.41 -7.02
N ILE A 41 -17.97 -11.60 -7.84
CA ILE A 41 -19.21 -10.91 -7.45
C ILE A 41 -20.37 -11.54 -8.21
N GLU A 42 -21.35 -12.06 -7.46
CA GLU A 42 -22.61 -12.60 -7.98
C GLU A 42 -23.77 -11.71 -7.57
N ILE A 43 -24.60 -11.30 -8.53
CA ILE A 43 -25.78 -10.46 -8.28
C ILE A 43 -27.01 -11.27 -8.62
N ARG A 44 -27.88 -11.49 -7.62
CA ARG A 44 -29.18 -12.15 -7.81
C ARG A 44 -30.27 -11.10 -7.66
N ALA A 45 -31.01 -10.88 -8.74
CA ALA A 45 -32.22 -10.06 -8.71
C ALA A 45 -33.43 -10.97 -8.96
N SER A 46 -34.54 -10.75 -8.23
CA SER A 46 -35.77 -11.51 -8.38
C SER A 46 -36.40 -11.40 -9.78
N ASN A 47 -36.06 -10.33 -10.51
CA ASN A 47 -36.39 -10.09 -11.91
C ASN A 47 -35.08 -9.83 -12.65
N PHE A 48 -34.97 -10.24 -13.91
CA PHE A 48 -33.78 -10.05 -14.76
C PHE A 48 -33.42 -8.56 -14.86
N ASN A 49 -32.59 -8.07 -13.93
CA ASN A 49 -32.26 -6.65 -13.86
C ASN A 49 -30.79 -6.44 -14.21
N TYR A 50 -30.53 -6.45 -15.52
CA TYR A 50 -29.27 -6.01 -16.12
C TYR A 50 -28.78 -4.67 -15.54
N GLU A 51 -29.69 -3.78 -15.10
CA GLU A 51 -29.34 -2.49 -14.50
C GLU A 51 -28.59 -2.64 -13.18
N ALA A 52 -28.91 -3.65 -12.36
CA ALA A 52 -28.22 -3.88 -11.09
C ALA A 52 -26.74 -4.26 -11.30
N LEU A 53 -26.46 -5.12 -12.28
CA LEU A 53 -25.10 -5.47 -12.66
C LEU A 53 -24.33 -4.28 -13.22
N GLN A 54 -24.96 -3.51 -14.10
CA GLN A 54 -24.34 -2.30 -14.66
C GLN A 54 -24.07 -1.24 -13.58
N LEU A 55 -24.96 -1.11 -12.59
CA LEU A 55 -24.76 -0.19 -11.46
C LEU A 55 -23.54 -0.60 -10.62
N VAL A 56 -23.41 -1.89 -10.29
CA VAL A 56 -22.26 -2.40 -9.52
C VAL A 56 -20.97 -2.25 -10.32
N ARG A 57 -20.97 -2.62 -11.60
CA ARG A 57 -19.82 -2.43 -12.49
C ARG A 57 -19.40 -0.95 -12.55
N GLY A 58 -20.35 -0.04 -12.79
CA GLY A 58 -20.09 1.40 -12.85
C GLY A 58 -19.56 1.97 -11.53
N ALA A 59 -20.01 1.47 -10.39
CA ALA A 59 -19.49 1.85 -9.08
C ALA A 59 -18.03 1.41 -8.88
N ILE A 60 -17.69 0.19 -9.29
CA ILE A 60 -16.32 -0.35 -9.25
C ILE A 60 -15.40 0.43 -10.20
N GLU A 61 -15.83 0.68 -11.43
CA GLU A 61 -15.10 1.50 -12.41
C GLU A 61 -14.84 2.91 -11.88
N SER A 62 -15.86 3.55 -11.29
CA SER A 62 -15.72 4.86 -10.66
C SER A 62 -14.77 4.85 -9.46
N LYS A 63 -14.74 3.77 -8.68
CA LYS A 63 -13.77 3.61 -7.59
C LYS A 63 -12.35 3.46 -8.13
N MET A 64 -12.14 2.63 -9.15
CA MET A 64 -10.83 2.49 -9.80
C MET A 64 -10.33 3.81 -10.38
N ALA A 65 -11.19 4.58 -11.06
CA ALA A 65 -10.84 5.90 -11.59
C ALA A 65 -10.34 6.86 -10.49
N ARG A 66 -11.05 6.91 -9.35
CA ARG A 66 -10.63 7.71 -8.18
C ARG A 66 -9.31 7.24 -7.58
N ILE A 67 -9.09 5.92 -7.50
CA ILE A 67 -7.80 5.37 -7.04
C ILE A 67 -6.66 5.77 -7.97
N ARG A 68 -6.85 5.69 -9.30
CA ARG A 68 -5.85 6.09 -10.29
C ARG A 68 -5.48 7.56 -10.16
N LEU A 69 -6.46 8.45 -9.95
CA LEU A 69 -6.21 9.87 -9.66
C LEU A 69 -5.42 10.04 -8.35
N GLY A 70 -5.80 9.33 -7.29
CA GLY A 70 -5.07 9.33 -6.02
C GLY A 70 -3.60 8.90 -6.19
N LEU A 71 -3.36 7.85 -6.98
CA LEU A 71 -2.00 7.39 -7.29
C LEU A 71 -1.17 8.47 -7.99
N GLU A 72 -1.75 9.20 -8.94
CA GLU A 72 -1.05 10.30 -9.63
C GLU A 72 -0.69 11.42 -8.64
N ILE A 73 -1.63 11.83 -7.79
CA ILE A 73 -1.42 12.90 -6.80
C ILE A 73 -0.35 12.49 -5.79
N THR A 74 -0.44 11.30 -5.21
CA THR A 74 0.52 10.80 -4.22
C THR A 74 1.92 10.65 -4.84
N ARG A 75 2.03 10.16 -6.08
CA ARG A 75 3.33 10.12 -6.79
C ARG A 75 3.94 11.51 -6.95
N LYS A 76 3.16 12.54 -7.29
CA LYS A 76 3.65 13.91 -7.39
C LYS A 76 4.14 14.45 -6.05
N LYS A 77 3.52 14.06 -4.93
CA LYS A 77 3.98 14.44 -3.59
C LYS A 77 5.30 13.74 -3.25
N LEU A 78 5.38 12.43 -3.44
CA LEU A 78 6.59 11.64 -3.20
C LEU A 78 7.78 12.15 -4.02
N ALA A 79 7.56 12.50 -5.29
CA ALA A 79 8.61 13.04 -6.16
C ALA A 79 9.31 14.28 -5.59
N LYS A 80 8.63 15.08 -4.75
CA LYS A 80 9.24 16.24 -4.09
C LYS A 80 10.29 15.81 -3.06
N PHE A 81 9.96 14.83 -2.22
CA PHE A 81 10.89 14.28 -1.23
C PHE A 81 12.03 13.52 -1.91
N GLU A 82 11.70 12.68 -2.90
CA GLU A 82 12.69 11.91 -3.66
C GLU A 82 13.68 12.83 -4.38
N ALA A 83 13.22 13.96 -4.94
CA ALA A 83 14.10 14.95 -5.53
C ALA A 83 14.93 15.72 -4.50
N LYS A 84 14.36 16.05 -3.33
CA LYS A 84 15.06 16.76 -2.24
C LYS A 84 16.23 15.93 -1.69
N TYR A 85 16.00 14.64 -1.47
CA TYR A 85 16.99 13.75 -0.84
C TYR A 85 17.76 12.87 -1.83
N GLN A 86 17.38 12.84 -3.11
CA GLN A 86 17.94 11.93 -4.13
C GLN A 86 17.84 10.45 -3.73
N VAL A 87 16.80 10.10 -2.98
CA VAL A 87 16.54 8.75 -2.47
C VAL A 87 15.13 8.33 -2.87
N PRO A 88 14.92 7.14 -3.48
CA PRO A 88 13.58 6.65 -3.77
C PRO A 88 12.83 6.31 -2.48
N SER A 89 11.51 6.50 -2.47
CA SER A 89 10.68 6.35 -1.26
C SER A 89 10.77 4.95 -0.61
N GLU A 90 11.00 3.91 -1.42
CA GLU A 90 11.21 2.53 -0.95
C GLU A 90 12.50 2.37 -0.13
N LYS A 91 13.57 3.05 -0.55
CA LYS A 91 14.83 3.07 0.20
C LYS A 91 14.71 3.94 1.45
N PHE A 92 14.05 5.08 1.32
CA PHE A 92 13.76 5.97 2.46
C PHE A 92 13.07 5.21 3.60
N ILE A 93 11.97 4.50 3.33
CA ILE A 93 11.18 3.85 4.38
C ILE A 93 11.89 2.66 5.04
N SER A 94 12.88 2.07 4.36
CA SER A 94 13.58 0.87 4.83
C SER A 94 14.91 1.18 5.51
N GLU A 95 15.56 2.28 5.18
CA GLU A 95 16.95 2.55 5.57
C GLU A 95 17.16 3.88 6.31
N MET A 96 16.22 4.83 6.23
CA MET A 96 16.39 6.16 6.83
C MET A 96 15.57 6.34 8.12
N ALA A 97 16.06 7.19 9.01
CA ALA A 97 15.38 7.65 10.22
C ALA A 97 15.03 9.15 10.13
N ALA A 98 14.28 9.66 11.11
CA ALA A 98 13.88 11.06 11.14
C ALA A 98 15.09 12.00 11.24
N GLU A 99 16.13 11.59 11.95
CA GLU A 99 17.38 12.32 12.16
C GLU A 99 18.18 12.52 10.86
N ASP A 100 17.90 11.71 9.82
CA ASP A 100 18.51 11.87 8.50
C ASP A 100 17.84 12.97 7.67
N LEU A 101 16.68 13.50 8.11
CA LEU A 101 15.90 14.50 7.40
C LEU A 101 16.11 15.90 7.98
N PHE A 102 16.06 16.92 7.12
CA PHE A 102 16.28 18.31 7.51
C PHE A 102 15.20 18.82 8.48
N GLU A 103 13.93 18.44 8.27
CA GLU A 103 12.81 18.83 9.14
C GLU A 103 12.47 17.75 10.19
N GLY A 104 13.33 16.75 10.34
CA GLY A 104 13.21 15.72 11.37
C GLY A 104 11.93 14.90 11.27
N ASP A 105 11.30 14.68 12.43
CA ASP A 105 10.15 13.80 12.59
C ASP A 105 8.93 14.18 11.74
N MET A 106 8.64 15.48 11.58
CA MET A 106 7.45 15.91 10.85
C MET A 106 7.52 15.51 9.38
N GLU A 107 8.67 15.78 8.74
CA GLU A 107 8.88 15.41 7.34
C GLU A 107 8.97 13.90 7.17
N TYR A 108 9.54 13.18 8.15
CA TYR A 108 9.56 11.73 8.14
C TYR A 108 8.14 11.16 8.11
N VAL A 109 7.28 11.64 9.01
CA VAL A 109 5.88 11.20 9.12
C VAL A 109 5.12 11.52 7.83
N GLU A 110 5.33 12.69 7.24
CA GLU A 110 4.68 13.07 5.98
C GLU A 110 5.11 12.15 4.83
N TRP A 111 6.41 11.98 4.62
CA TRP A 111 6.92 11.15 3.52
C TRP A 111 6.51 9.68 3.70
N ALA A 112 6.67 9.13 4.91
CA ALA A 112 6.25 7.77 5.22
C ALA A 112 4.73 7.58 5.04
N GLY A 113 3.95 8.58 5.43
CA GLY A 113 2.50 8.60 5.24
C GLY A 113 2.10 8.53 3.76
N GLU A 114 2.68 9.40 2.92
CA GLU A 114 2.42 9.39 1.48
C GLU A 114 2.84 8.08 0.81
N TYR A 115 3.96 7.49 1.24
CA TYR A 115 4.42 6.22 0.68
C TYR A 115 3.48 5.06 1.04
N ARG A 116 2.99 5.01 2.29
CA ARG A 116 1.97 4.03 2.71
C ARG A 116 0.65 4.22 1.97
N ILE A 117 0.23 5.46 1.71
CA ILE A 117 -0.95 5.75 0.88
C ILE A 117 -0.75 5.20 -0.54
N LEU A 118 0.42 5.41 -1.15
CA LEU A 118 0.73 4.87 -2.47
C LEU A 118 0.60 3.33 -2.50
N GLN A 119 1.19 2.65 -1.51
CA GLN A 119 1.12 1.19 -1.40
C GLN A 119 -0.31 0.71 -1.27
N LYS A 120 -1.11 1.33 -0.38
CA LYS A 120 -2.51 0.96 -0.17
C LYS A 120 -3.36 1.16 -1.42
N LEU A 121 -3.17 2.27 -2.13
CA LEU A 121 -3.88 2.55 -3.39
C LEU A 121 -3.52 1.54 -4.49
N LYS A 122 -2.25 1.14 -4.60
CA LYS A 122 -1.83 0.08 -5.54
C LYS A 122 -2.52 -1.24 -5.23
N GLU A 123 -2.50 -1.65 -3.96
CA GLU A 123 -3.17 -2.90 -3.54
C GLU A 123 -4.68 -2.86 -3.76
N ASP A 124 -5.34 -1.73 -3.46
CA ASP A 124 -6.77 -1.57 -3.68
C ASP A 124 -7.12 -1.61 -5.18
N LEU A 125 -6.29 -1.01 -6.04
CA LEU A 125 -6.48 -1.07 -7.49
C LEU A 125 -6.35 -2.50 -8.00
N GLU A 126 -5.28 -3.19 -7.60
CA GLU A 126 -5.00 -4.56 -8.03
C GLU A 126 -6.11 -5.54 -7.61
N ARG A 127 -6.66 -5.37 -6.40
CA ARG A 127 -7.82 -6.14 -5.94
C ARG A 127 -9.07 -5.90 -6.78
N LEU A 128 -9.33 -4.65 -7.18
CA LEU A 128 -10.52 -4.31 -7.96
C LEU A 128 -10.39 -4.74 -9.43
N GLU A 129 -9.18 -4.72 -9.98
CA GLU A 129 -8.90 -5.20 -11.34
C GLU A 129 -9.04 -6.72 -11.47
N ALA A 130 -8.86 -7.46 -10.37
CA ALA A 130 -9.05 -8.91 -10.31
C ALA A 130 -10.52 -9.36 -10.09
N VAL A 131 -11.48 -8.44 -10.08
CA VAL A 131 -12.90 -8.77 -9.87
C VAL A 131 -13.53 -9.36 -11.13
N GLU A 132 -14.11 -10.55 -10.98
CA GLU A 132 -14.94 -11.18 -12.01
C GLU A 132 -16.43 -10.99 -11.73
N TYR A 133 -17.17 -10.74 -12.81
CA TYR A 133 -18.63 -10.55 -12.78
C TYR A 133 -19.30 -11.78 -13.39
N ALA A 134 -20.31 -12.32 -12.70
CA ALA A 134 -21.16 -13.38 -13.24
C ALA A 134 -22.64 -12.99 -13.17
N ASP A 135 -23.38 -13.24 -14.25
CA ASP A 135 -24.83 -13.11 -14.39
C ASP A 135 -25.48 -14.47 -14.65
N PHE A 136 -26.64 -14.72 -14.03
CA PHE A 136 -27.47 -15.92 -14.23
C PHE A 136 -28.95 -15.55 -14.15
#